data_AF-A0A915CA35-F1
#
_entry.id   AF-A0A915CA35-F1
#
_cell.length_a   1.000
_cell.length_b   1.000
_cell.length_c   1.000
_cell.angle_alpha   90.00
_cell.angle_beta   90.00
_cell.angle_gamma   90.00
#
_symmetry.space_group_name_H-M   'P 1'
#
loop_
_entity.id
_entity.type
_entity.pdbx_description
1 polymer ?
#
loop_
_entity_poly.entity_id
_entity_poly.type
_entity_poly.pdbx_seq_one_letter_code
_entity_poly.pdbx_strand_id
1 'polypeptide(L)'
;MFGYATDETVEAMPLTLLLAHKLNARLHKLRRDGTLPWVRPDSKSQVTIEYTFDGGACLPRRVHTVVLSTQHNPEITMERLRRELMEKVVKFVIPADIMDENTIFHLNPCGSFITGGPMGDAGLTGRKIIVDTYGGWGAHGGRWTTYE
;
A
#
# COMPACT_ATOMS: atom_id res chain seq x y z
N MET A 1 11.34 16.53 15.80
CA MET A 1 11.54 15.32 14.97
C MET A 1 11.26 14.10 15.84
N PHE A 2 10.75 13.00 15.27
CA PHE A 2 10.37 11.82 16.04
C PHE A 2 10.99 10.57 15.41
N GLY A 3 11.40 9.64 16.27
CA GLY A 3 11.79 8.29 15.91
C GLY A 3 10.74 7.30 16.42
N TYR A 4 10.44 6.28 15.65
CA TYR A 4 9.56 5.19 16.06
C TYR A 4 10.12 3.86 15.56
N ALA A 5 10.02 2.83 16.40
CA ALA A 5 10.36 1.45 16.10
C ALA A 5 9.39 0.54 16.86
N THR A 6 9.10 -0.61 16.28
CA THR A 6 8.18 -1.63 16.82
C THR A 6 8.77 -3.01 16.50
N ASP A 7 8.65 -3.96 17.42
CA ASP A 7 9.18 -5.32 17.26
C ASP A 7 8.25 -6.26 16.47
N GLU A 8 7.12 -5.74 15.95
CA GLU A 8 6.16 -6.52 15.17
C GLU A 8 6.71 -7.06 13.84
N THR A 9 7.82 -6.50 13.34
CA THR A 9 8.53 -7.01 12.16
C THR A 9 10.06 -7.00 12.35
N VAL A 10 10.76 -7.81 11.56
CA VAL A 10 12.22 -7.90 11.59
C VAL A 10 12.88 -6.57 11.21
N GLU A 11 12.25 -5.80 10.33
CA GLU A 11 12.71 -4.48 9.91
C GLU A 11 12.44 -3.37 10.95
N ALA A 12 11.91 -3.72 12.13
CA ALA A 12 11.54 -2.82 13.22
C ALA A 12 10.52 -1.73 12.83
N MET A 13 9.64 -2.03 11.87
CA MET A 13 8.66 -1.10 11.29
C MET A 13 7.23 -1.64 11.38
N PRO A 14 6.20 -0.77 11.38
CA PRO A 14 4.81 -1.23 11.41
C PRO A 14 4.46 -2.10 10.21
N LEU A 15 3.82 -3.25 10.46
CA LEU A 15 3.39 -4.20 9.44
C LEU A 15 2.43 -3.57 8.44
N THR A 16 1.52 -2.70 8.90
CA THR A 16 0.58 -1.96 8.02
C THR A 16 1.32 -1.18 6.93
N LEU A 17 2.35 -0.42 7.31
CA LEU A 17 3.15 0.39 6.41
C LEU A 17 4.01 -0.48 5.49
N LEU A 18 4.68 -1.49 6.05
CA LEU A 18 5.54 -2.39 5.29
C LEU A 18 4.77 -3.12 4.20
N LEU A 19 3.59 -3.68 4.51
CA LEU A 19 2.78 -4.37 3.51
C LEU A 19 2.27 -3.42 2.43
N ALA A 20 1.80 -2.22 2.80
CA ALA A 20 1.40 -1.20 1.82
C ALA A 20 2.56 -0.87 0.86
N HIS A 21 3.77 -0.62 1.36
CA HIS A 21 4.93 -0.35 0.53
C HIS A 21 5.32 -1.56 -0.34
N LYS A 22 5.35 -2.76 0.23
CA LYS A 22 5.69 -4.00 -0.50
C LYS A 22 4.69 -4.27 -1.63
N LEU A 23 3.40 -3.94 -1.48
CA LEU A 23 2.38 -4.06 -2.54
C LEU A 23 2.71 -3.17 -3.75
N ASN A 24 2.96 -1.87 -3.53
CA ASN A 24 3.32 -0.96 -4.64
C ASN A 24 4.67 -1.32 -5.25
N ALA A 25 5.66 -1.71 -4.43
CA ALA A 25 6.97 -2.13 -4.92
C ALA A 25 6.87 -3.36 -5.83
N ARG A 26 6.08 -4.36 -5.43
CA ARG A 26 5.80 -5.56 -6.23
C ARG A 26 5.08 -5.20 -7.53
N LEU A 27 4.04 -4.38 -7.47
CA LEU A 27 3.29 -3.93 -8.65
C LEU A 27 4.21 -3.22 -9.65
N HIS A 28 5.07 -2.31 -9.17
CA HIS A 28 6.03 -1.61 -10.02
C HIS A 28 7.11 -2.52 -10.59
N LYS A 29 7.55 -3.55 -9.86
CA LYS A 29 8.46 -4.57 -10.40
C LYS A 29 7.82 -5.30 -11.59
N LEU A 30 6.60 -5.79 -11.42
CA LEU A 30 5.85 -6.50 -12.46
C LEU A 30 5.48 -5.63 -13.67
N ARG A 31 5.36 -4.31 -13.45
CA ARG A 31 5.22 -3.35 -14.54
C ARG A 31 6.50 -3.24 -15.35
N ARG A 32 7.65 -3.11 -14.68
CA ARG A 32 8.96 -2.88 -15.33
C ARG A 32 9.50 -4.13 -16.02
N ASP A 33 9.21 -5.31 -15.49
CA ASP A 33 9.62 -6.58 -16.10
C ASP A 33 8.68 -7.07 -17.23
N GLY A 34 7.55 -6.37 -17.45
CA GLY A 34 6.59 -6.69 -18.51
C GLY A 34 5.58 -7.78 -18.16
N THR A 35 5.59 -8.33 -16.95
CA THR A 35 4.61 -9.34 -16.50
C THR A 35 3.18 -8.78 -16.42
N LEU A 36 3.06 -7.50 -16.09
CA LEU A 36 1.80 -6.73 -16.06
C LEU A 36 1.92 -5.51 -16.99
N PRO A 37 1.90 -5.70 -18.32
CA PRO A 37 2.18 -4.63 -19.29
C PRO A 37 1.08 -3.55 -19.33
N TRP A 38 -0.10 -3.86 -18.79
CA TRP A 38 -1.23 -2.94 -18.72
C TRP A 38 -1.16 -1.96 -17.54
N VAL A 39 -0.28 -2.21 -16.56
CA VAL A 39 -0.13 -1.35 -15.37
C VAL A 39 0.60 -0.06 -15.75
N ARG A 40 0.10 1.07 -15.29
CA ARG A 40 0.73 2.38 -15.46
C ARG A 40 1.42 2.85 -14.17
N PRO A 41 2.21 3.94 -14.20
CA PRO A 41 3.07 4.31 -13.07
C PRO A 41 2.33 4.78 -11.80
N ASP A 42 1.12 5.32 -11.90
CA ASP A 42 0.39 5.84 -10.73
C ASP A 42 -0.36 4.71 -9.99
N SER A 43 -0.08 4.55 -8.71
CA SER A 43 -0.70 3.52 -7.87
C SER A 43 -0.73 3.92 -6.39
N LYS A 44 -1.74 3.43 -5.68
CA LYS A 44 -1.96 3.67 -4.24
C LYS A 44 -2.37 2.35 -3.59
N SER A 45 -1.83 2.08 -2.41
CA SER A 45 -2.17 0.91 -1.61
C SER A 45 -2.43 1.29 -0.17
N GLN A 46 -3.34 0.58 0.48
CA GLN A 46 -3.63 0.72 1.90
C GLN A 46 -3.88 -0.67 2.48
N VAL A 47 -3.35 -0.91 3.68
CA VAL A 47 -3.52 -2.18 4.40
C VAL A 47 -4.01 -1.86 5.81
N THR A 48 -5.10 -2.50 6.20
CA THR A 48 -5.66 -2.46 7.55
C THR A 48 -5.36 -3.80 8.21
N ILE A 49 -4.67 -3.77 9.34
CA ILE A 49 -4.34 -4.95 10.15
C ILE A 49 -5.17 -4.90 11.43
N GLU A 50 -5.69 -6.04 11.84
CA GLU A 50 -6.30 -6.24 13.15
C GLU A 50 -5.18 -6.53 14.16
N TYR A 51 -5.13 -5.74 15.23
CA TYR A 51 -4.12 -5.86 16.28
C TYR A 51 -4.75 -6.25 17.61
N THR A 52 -3.96 -6.98 18.41
CA THR A 52 -4.18 -7.08 19.86
C THR A 52 -3.03 -6.40 20.58
N PHE A 53 -3.28 -5.92 21.79
CA PHE A 53 -2.26 -5.27 22.62
C PHE A 53 -1.92 -6.16 23.81
N ASP A 54 -0.63 -6.36 24.06
CA ASP A 54 -0.14 -7.07 25.24
C ASP A 54 1.00 -6.27 25.87
N GLY A 55 0.83 -5.83 27.13
CA GLY A 55 1.82 -5.01 27.82
C GLY A 55 2.21 -3.69 27.11
N GLY A 56 1.38 -3.20 26.18
CA GLY A 56 1.67 -2.04 25.33
C GLY A 56 2.35 -2.39 23.98
N ALA A 57 2.75 -3.66 23.77
CA ALA A 57 3.23 -4.14 22.49
C ALA A 57 2.06 -4.37 21.52
N CYS A 58 2.28 -4.03 20.25
CA CYS A 58 1.30 -4.19 19.18
C CYS A 58 1.53 -5.55 18.50
N LEU A 59 0.59 -6.48 18.66
CA LEU A 59 0.69 -7.82 18.08
C LEU A 59 -0.27 -7.95 16.88
N PRO A 60 0.24 -8.02 15.63
CA PRO A 60 -0.61 -8.18 14.45
C PRO A 60 -1.25 -9.56 14.45
N ARG A 61 -2.56 -9.62 14.22
CA ARG A 61 -3.31 -10.89 14.15
C ARG A 61 -3.59 -11.30 12.73
N ARG A 62 -4.21 -10.41 11.96
CA ARG A 62 -4.62 -10.69 10.59
C ARG A 62 -4.80 -9.42 9.78
N VAL A 63 -4.81 -9.57 8.46
CA VAL A 63 -5.19 -8.51 7.54
C VAL A 63 -6.71 -8.38 7.51
N HIS A 64 -7.24 -7.23 7.91
CA HIS A 64 -8.67 -6.96 7.86
C HIS A 64 -9.09 -6.49 6.45
N THR A 65 -8.36 -5.53 5.88
CA THR A 65 -8.71 -4.94 4.58
C THR A 65 -7.47 -4.57 3.78
N VAL A 66 -7.52 -4.84 2.48
CA VAL A 66 -6.53 -4.40 1.50
C VAL A 66 -7.23 -3.55 0.44
N VAL A 67 -6.72 -2.34 0.22
CA VAL A 67 -7.13 -1.48 -0.89
C VAL A 67 -5.94 -1.33 -1.82
N LEU A 68 -6.15 -1.58 -3.11
CA LEU A 68 -5.14 -1.36 -4.14
C LEU A 68 -5.81 -0.72 -5.35
N SER A 69 -5.39 0.50 -5.66
CA SER A 69 -5.82 1.24 -6.85
C SER A 69 -4.60 1.48 -7.72
N THR A 70 -4.63 0.94 -8.94
CA THR A 70 -3.58 1.16 -9.92
C THR A 70 -4.15 1.79 -11.18
N GLN A 71 -3.40 2.74 -11.74
CA GLN A 71 -3.64 3.23 -13.07
C GLN A 71 -3.39 2.10 -14.09
N HIS A 72 -4.20 2.05 -15.15
CA HIS A 72 -4.14 0.98 -16.15
C HIS A 72 -4.43 1.46 -17.58
N ASN A 73 -4.07 0.62 -18.55
CA ASN A 73 -4.46 0.82 -19.95
C ASN A 73 -5.97 0.57 -20.16
N PRO A 74 -6.59 1.20 -21.16
CA PRO A 74 -8.02 1.03 -21.46
C PRO A 74 -8.39 -0.38 -21.96
N GLU A 75 -7.41 -1.16 -22.41
CA GLU A 75 -7.61 -2.49 -23.03
C GLU A 75 -7.86 -3.61 -22.01
N ILE A 76 -7.51 -3.42 -20.74
CA ILE A 76 -7.68 -4.45 -19.71
C ILE A 76 -9.10 -4.42 -19.15
N THR A 77 -9.72 -5.61 -19.01
CA THR A 77 -11.02 -5.71 -18.33
C THR A 77 -10.85 -5.67 -16.81
N MET A 78 -11.86 -5.16 -16.11
CA MET A 78 -11.83 -5.05 -14.65
C MET A 78 -11.70 -6.41 -13.96
N GLU A 79 -12.35 -7.44 -14.49
CA GLU A 79 -12.28 -8.81 -13.96
C GLU A 79 -10.86 -9.36 -14.04
N ARG A 80 -10.20 -9.18 -15.20
CA ARG A 80 -8.83 -9.64 -15.41
C ARG A 80 -7.85 -8.85 -14.55
N LEU A 81 -8.01 -7.53 -14.46
CA LEU A 81 -7.21 -6.67 -13.61
C LEU A 81 -7.29 -7.13 -12.15
N ARG A 82 -8.51 -7.30 -11.60
CA ARG A 82 -8.71 -7.72 -10.20
C ARG A 82 -8.09 -9.08 -9.93
N ARG A 83 -8.26 -10.04 -10.84
CA ARG A 83 -7.65 -11.37 -10.73
C ARG A 83 -6.13 -11.30 -10.74
N GLU A 84 -5.53 -10.56 -11.68
CA GLU A 84 -4.08 -10.47 -11.79
C GLU A 84 -3.45 -9.72 -10.60
N LEU A 85 -4.11 -8.68 -10.07
CA LEU A 85 -3.69 -8.00 -8.83
C LEU A 85 -3.75 -8.95 -7.64
N MET A 86 -4.84 -9.71 -7.49
CA MET A 86 -4.99 -10.67 -6.40
C MET A 86 -3.87 -11.73 -6.43
N GLU A 87 -3.68 -12.40 -7.56
CA GLU A 87 -2.74 -13.53 -7.66
C GLU A 87 -1.28 -13.10 -7.69
N LYS A 88 -0.92 -12.07 -8.47
CA LYS A 88 0.48 -11.73 -8.72
C LYS A 88 1.06 -10.71 -7.74
N VAL A 89 0.19 -9.94 -7.07
CA VAL A 89 0.59 -8.85 -6.16
C VAL A 89 0.19 -9.15 -4.73
N VAL A 90 -1.12 -9.28 -4.44
CA VAL A 90 -1.62 -9.40 -3.07
C VAL A 90 -1.15 -10.71 -2.42
N LYS A 91 -1.47 -11.86 -3.02
CA LYS A 91 -1.07 -13.17 -2.51
C LYS A 91 0.44 -13.41 -2.52
N PHE A 92 1.18 -12.66 -3.33
CA PHE A 92 2.64 -12.74 -3.36
C PHE A 92 3.28 -11.97 -2.19
N VAL A 93 2.70 -10.83 -1.82
CA VAL A 93 3.26 -9.92 -0.80
C VAL A 93 2.79 -10.28 0.59
N ILE A 94 1.50 -10.61 0.73
CA ILE A 94 0.87 -10.88 2.01
C ILE A 94 0.93 -12.39 2.26
N PRO A 95 1.60 -12.84 3.34
CA PRO A 95 1.60 -14.23 3.75
C PRO A 95 0.19 -14.79 3.98
N ALA A 96 -0.04 -16.05 3.60
CA ALA A 96 -1.36 -16.68 3.66
C ALA A 96 -1.83 -16.97 5.09
N ASP A 97 -0.90 -17.08 6.05
CA ASP A 97 -1.17 -17.30 7.47
C ASP A 97 -1.80 -16.09 8.18
N ILE A 98 -1.65 -14.89 7.62
CA ILE A 98 -2.27 -13.66 8.13
C ILE A 98 -3.48 -13.21 7.30
N MET A 99 -3.94 -14.02 6.35
CA MET A 99 -5.16 -13.79 5.56
C MET A 99 -6.20 -14.86 5.88
N ASP A 100 -7.46 -14.47 5.87
CA ASP A 100 -8.60 -15.35 6.12
C ASP A 100 -9.75 -15.09 5.13
N GLU A 101 -10.80 -15.90 5.24
CA GLU A 101 -12.04 -15.77 4.45
C GLU A 101 -12.78 -14.44 4.67
N ASN A 102 -12.52 -13.76 5.79
CA ASN A 102 -13.11 -12.48 6.15
C ASN A 102 -12.26 -11.28 5.72
N THR A 103 -11.14 -11.52 5.03
CA THR A 103 -10.26 -10.45 4.56
C THR A 103 -10.93 -9.71 3.40
N ILE A 104 -11.10 -8.40 3.55
CA ILE A 104 -11.82 -7.57 2.57
C ILE A 104 -10.84 -7.03 1.53
N PHE A 105 -11.14 -7.24 0.25
CA PHE A 105 -10.29 -6.76 -0.86
C PHE A 105 -11.00 -5.72 -1.72
N HIS A 106 -10.46 -4.51 -1.75
CA HIS A 106 -10.90 -3.42 -2.64
C HIS A 106 -9.85 -3.21 -3.74
N LEU A 107 -10.01 -3.94 -4.85
CA LEU A 107 -9.11 -3.88 -6.01
C LEU A 107 -9.73 -3.01 -7.12
N ASN A 108 -9.12 -1.84 -7.35
CA ASN A 108 -9.64 -0.75 -8.18
C ASN A 108 -11.15 -0.49 -7.89
N PRO A 109 -11.50 -0.05 -6.67
CA PRO A 109 -12.89 0.19 -6.29
C PRO A 109 -13.56 1.31 -7.10
N CYS A 110 -12.78 2.29 -7.58
CA CYS A 110 -13.25 3.36 -8.47
C CYS A 110 -13.62 2.87 -9.89
N GLY A 111 -13.33 1.60 -10.22
CA GLY A 111 -13.48 1.09 -11.57
C GLY A 111 -12.35 1.59 -12.47
N SER A 112 -12.70 2.40 -13.46
CA SER A 112 -11.78 2.88 -14.48
C SER A 112 -10.79 3.92 -13.93
N PHE A 113 -9.50 3.61 -14.00
CA PHE A 113 -8.41 4.51 -13.64
C PHE A 113 -7.40 4.60 -14.80
N ILE A 114 -7.81 5.19 -15.92
CA ILE A 114 -6.99 5.33 -17.13
C ILE A 114 -6.12 6.59 -17.07
N THR A 115 -6.74 7.72 -16.71
CA THR A 115 -6.06 9.01 -16.53
C THR A 115 -5.49 9.09 -15.12
N GLY A 116 -4.18 9.34 -15.00
CA GLY A 116 -3.47 9.37 -13.73
C GLY A 116 -2.16 10.17 -13.85
N GLY A 117 -1.38 10.20 -12.78
CA GLY A 117 -0.22 11.08 -12.68
C GLY A 117 -0.62 12.56 -12.66
N PRO A 118 0.27 13.49 -13.08
CA PRO A 118 0.03 14.94 -13.02
C PRO A 118 -1.22 15.41 -13.79
N MET A 119 -1.67 14.64 -14.78
CA MET A 119 -2.89 14.92 -15.53
C MET A 119 -4.15 14.67 -14.69
N GLY A 120 -4.09 13.73 -13.73
CA GLY A 120 -5.22 13.39 -12.85
C GLY A 120 -5.20 14.11 -11.50
N ASP A 121 -4.02 14.43 -10.96
CA ASP A 121 -3.87 15.06 -9.65
C ASP A 121 -2.52 15.82 -9.57
N ALA A 122 -2.54 17.05 -9.05
CA ALA A 122 -1.34 17.89 -8.97
C ALA A 122 -0.37 17.36 -7.89
N GLY A 123 0.89 17.17 -8.27
CA GLY A 123 1.95 16.75 -7.36
C GLY A 123 2.70 17.92 -6.73
N LEU A 124 2.93 17.87 -5.42
CA LEU A 124 3.81 18.80 -4.71
C LEU A 124 4.76 18.05 -3.79
N THR A 125 6.00 18.54 -3.67
CA THR A 125 7.01 18.03 -2.75
C THR A 125 6.51 18.07 -1.31
N GLY A 126 6.84 17.05 -0.51
CA GLY A 126 6.48 17.00 0.91
C GLY A 126 5.00 16.69 1.18
N ARG A 127 4.23 16.21 0.21
CA ARG A 127 2.81 15.83 0.41
C ARG A 127 2.59 14.34 0.69
N LYS A 128 3.65 13.61 1.06
CA LYS A 128 3.64 12.17 1.40
C LYS A 128 4.41 11.85 2.69
N ILE A 129 4.60 12.83 3.57
CA ILE A 129 5.39 12.72 4.81
C ILE A 129 5.04 11.54 5.74
N ILE A 130 3.77 11.13 5.82
CA ILE A 130 3.38 9.97 6.64
C ILE A 130 3.70 8.64 5.94
N VAL A 131 3.61 8.62 4.61
CA VAL A 131 4.04 7.49 3.78
C VAL A 131 5.57 7.33 3.85
N ASP A 132 6.30 8.45 3.92
CA ASP A 132 7.76 8.49 4.04
C ASP A 132 8.27 8.12 5.44
N THR A 133 7.40 8.02 6.44
CA THR A 133 7.79 7.76 7.85
C THR A 133 7.16 6.47 8.38
N TYR A 134 6.16 6.57 9.26
CA TYR A 134 5.67 5.44 10.06
C TYR A 134 4.21 5.06 9.75
N GLY A 135 3.62 5.59 8.67
CA GLY A 135 2.28 5.17 8.24
C GLY A 135 1.16 5.53 9.22
N GLY A 136 1.38 6.56 10.05
CA GLY A 136 0.45 7.01 11.09
C GLY A 136 0.81 6.53 12.49
N TRP A 137 1.74 5.58 12.62
CA TRP A 137 2.28 5.14 13.90
C TRP A 137 3.29 6.14 14.48
N GLY A 138 3.51 6.05 15.80
CA GLY A 138 4.40 6.97 16.51
C GLY A 138 3.91 8.42 16.42
N ALA A 139 4.74 9.32 15.90
CA ALA A 139 4.41 10.72 15.72
C ALA A 139 5.18 11.31 14.53
N HIS A 140 4.72 12.45 14.02
CA HIS A 140 5.38 13.17 12.94
C HIS A 140 5.47 14.66 13.27
N GLY A 141 6.67 15.25 13.15
CA GLY A 141 6.92 16.66 13.51
C GLY A 141 6.44 17.67 12.47
N GLY A 142 5.86 17.21 11.37
CA GLY A 142 5.14 18.02 10.39
C GLY A 142 6.00 19.06 9.67
N ARG A 143 7.20 18.71 9.18
CA ARG A 143 8.15 19.66 8.57
C ARG A 143 7.47 20.55 7.51
N TRP A 144 7.08 21.76 7.92
CA TRP A 144 6.83 22.91 7.09
C TRP A 144 8.15 23.65 7.01
N THR A 145 8.88 23.54 5.90
CA THR A 145 9.91 24.54 5.60
C THR A 145 9.17 25.83 5.26
N THR A 146 8.90 26.66 6.27
CA THR A 146 8.90 28.10 6.04
C THR A 146 10.35 28.45 5.70
N TYR A 147 10.57 28.89 4.47
CA TYR A 147 11.80 29.57 4.12
C TYR A 147 11.85 30.83 5.00
N GLU A 148 12.73 30.84 6.00
CA GLU A 148 13.38 32.06 6.49
C GLU A 148 14.65 32.27 5.68
#